data_AF-A0A6J6FZE1-F1
#
_entry.id   AF-A0A6J6FZE1-F1
#
_cell.length_a   1.000
_cell.length_b   1.000
_cell.length_c   1.000
_cell.angle_alpha   90.00
_cell.angle_beta   90.00
_cell.angle_gamma   90.00
#
_symmetry.space_group_name_H-M   'P 1'
#
loop_
_entity.id
_entity.type
_entity.pdbx_description
1 polymer ?
#
loop_
_entity_poly.entity_id
_entity_poly.type
_entity_poly.pdbx_seq_one_letter_code
_entity_poly.pdbx_strand_id
1 'polypeptide(L)' 'MSEPTTLAEVLAALPEEERFILTMHYLRSMSPVDIAQSLSVPVRSVEVVIASGRARLSAHLGL' A
#
# COMPACT_ATOMS: atom_id res chain seq x y z
N MET A 1 1.60 21.32 14.22
CA MET A 1 1.98 21.52 12.82
C MET A 1 1.66 20.21 12.14
N SER A 2 0.52 20.09 11.45
CA SER A 2 0.20 18.86 10.72
C SER A 2 0.95 18.94 9.40
N GLU A 3 2.13 18.33 9.35
CA GLU A 3 2.87 18.16 8.10
C GLU A 3 1.95 17.43 7.10
N PRO A 4 1.98 17.78 5.81
CA PRO A 4 1.15 17.11 4.82
C PRO A 4 1.52 15.64 4.84
N THR A 5 0.61 14.78 5.28
CA THR A 5 0.89 13.35 5.44
C THR A 5 1.16 12.77 4.06
N THR A 6 2.43 12.69 3.70
CA THR A 6 2.86 12.23 2.39
C THR A 6 2.55 10.74 2.27
N LEU A 7 2.44 10.24 1.04
CA LEU A 7 2.32 8.79 0.79
C LEU A 7 3.35 7.99 1.59
N ALA A 8 4.58 8.51 1.72
CA ALA A 8 5.65 7.88 2.49
C ALA A 8 5.37 7.79 4.00
N GLU A 9 4.75 8.81 4.61
CA GLU A 9 4.38 8.80 6.04
C GLU A 9 3.21 7.85 6.32
N VAL A 10 2.21 7.82 5.43
CA VAL A 10 1.10 6.85 5.54
C VAL A 10 1.65 5.44 5.43
N LEU A 11 2.56 5.19 4.49
CA LEU A 11 3.25 3.91 4.34
C LEU A 11 4.14 3.57 5.55
N ALA A 12 4.81 4.54 6.15
CA ALA A 12 5.62 4.36 7.35
C ALA A 12 4.80 3.97 8.58
N ALA A 13 3.54 4.40 8.67
CA ALA A 13 2.62 4.02 9.74
C ALA A 13 2.05 2.59 9.60
N LEU A 14 2.19 1.97 8.43
CA LEU A 14 1.70 0.61 8.19
C LEU A 14 2.69 -0.46 8.68
N PRO A 15 2.20 -1.67 9.01
CA PRO A 15 3.04 -2.85 9.21
C PRO A 15 3.98 -3.06 8.02
N GLU A 16 5.16 -3.62 8.26
CA GLU A 16 6.19 -3.83 7.21
C GLU A 16 5.63 -4.57 5.99
N GLU A 17 4.78 -5.58 6.20
CA GLU A 17 4.18 -6.37 5.12
C GLU A 17 3.27 -5.52 4.22
N GLU A 18 2.39 -4.71 4.80
CA GLU A 18 1.51 -3.83 4.03
C GLU A 18 2.31 -2.74 3.29
N ARG A 19 3.33 -2.19 3.96
CA ARG A 19 4.23 -1.19 3.37
C ARG A 19 4.95 -1.76 2.16
N PHE A 20 5.45 -2.99 2.24
CA PHE A 20 6.19 -3.63 1.16
C PHE A 20 5.30 -3.85 -0.07
N ILE A 21 4.09 -4.36 0.16
CA ILE A 21 3.09 -4.58 -0.90
C ILE A 21 2.72 -3.25 -1.59
N LEU A 22 2.38 -2.23 -0.81
CA LEU A 22 1.99 -0.93 -1.35
C LEU A 22 3.17 -0.24 -2.05
N THR A 23 4.39 -0.38 -1.54
CA THR A 23 5.60 0.13 -2.18
C THR A 23 5.82 -0.54 -3.54
N MET A 24 5.74 -1.87 -3.60
CA MET A 24 5.89 -2.61 -4.85
C MET A 24 4.78 -2.24 -5.86
N HIS A 25 3.56 -2.01 -5.39
CA HIS A 25 2.43 -1.64 -6.24
C HIS A 25 2.51 -0.20 -6.74
N TYR A 26 2.72 0.77 -5.85
CA TYR A 26 2.67 2.21 -6.17
C TYR A 26 4.01 2.77 -6.68
N LEU A 27 5.15 2.34 -6.13
CA LEU A 27 6.47 2.85 -6.53
C LEU A 27 7.08 2.06 -7.68
N ARG A 28 6.83 0.74 -7.75
CA ARG A 28 7.35 -0.13 -8.82
C ARG A 28 6.32 -0.48 -9.89
N SER A 29 5.08 0.00 -9.77
CA SER A 29 3.98 -0.28 -10.70
C SER A 29 3.77 -1.78 -10.97
N MET A 30 4.09 -2.65 -10.00
CA MET A 30 3.90 -4.09 -10.15
C MET A 30 2.42 -4.46 -10.01
N SER A 31 1.99 -5.45 -10.78
CA SER A 31 0.64 -6.01 -10.68
C SER A 31 0.45 -6.70 -9.34
N PRO A 32 -0.75 -6.66 -8.73
CA PRO A 32 -1.06 -7.42 -7.52
C PRO A 32 -0.76 -8.92 -7.67
N VAL A 33 -0.92 -9.45 -8.90
CA VAL A 33 -0.61 -10.85 -9.23
C VAL A 33 0.89 -11.13 -9.14
N ASP A 34 1.72 -10.27 -9.71
CA ASP A 34 3.18 -10.42 -9.69
C ASP A 34 3.74 -10.28 -8.27
N ILE A 35 3.17 -9.36 -7.48
CA ILE A 35 3.52 -9.16 -6.07
C ILE A 35 3.16 -10.41 -5.26
N ALA A 36 1.96 -10.96 -5.47
CA ALA A 36 1.49 -12.16 -4.80
C ALA A 36 2.38 -13.37 -5.10
N GLN A 37 2.78 -13.54 -6.37
CA GLN A 37 3.72 -14.57 -6.78
C GLN A 37 5.10 -14.37 -6.14
N SER A 38 5.62 -13.13 -6.15
CA SER A 38 6.93 -12.81 -5.58
C SER A 38 6.99 -13.02 -4.06
N LEU A 39 5.88 -12.79 -3.35
CA LEU A 39 5.79 -12.95 -1.90
C LEU A 39 5.24 -14.33 -1.49
N SER A 40 4.85 -15.18 -2.46
CA SER A 40 4.17 -16.46 -2.21
C SER A 40 2.93 -16.33 -1.32
N VAL A 41 2.16 -15.25 -1.49
CA VAL A 41 0.91 -14.99 -0.77
C VAL A 41 -0.28 -15.02 -1.73
N PRO A 42 -1.52 -15.22 -1.24
CA PRO A 42 -2.70 -15.13 -2.08
C PRO A 42 -2.88 -13.73 -2.68
N VAL A 43 -3.22 -13.66 -3.97
CA VAL A 43 -3.52 -12.39 -4.69
C VAL A 43 -4.59 -11.58 -3.95
N ARG A 44 -5.60 -12.26 -3.42
CA ARG A 44 -6.67 -11.63 -2.63
C ARG A 44 -6.16 -10.86 -1.41
N SER A 45 -5.12 -11.35 -0.74
CA SER A 45 -4.51 -10.65 0.40
C SER A 45 -3.83 -9.37 -0.06
N VAL A 46 -3.10 -9.42 -1.18
CA VAL A 46 -2.44 -8.26 -1.80
C VAL A 46 -3.47 -7.21 -2.22
N GLU A 47 -4.57 -7.62 -2.85
CA GLU A 47 -5.66 -6.72 -3.25
C GLU A 47 -6.35 -6.04 -2.06
N VAL A 48 -6.60 -6.76 -0.97
CA VAL A 48 -7.18 -6.20 0.26
C VAL A 48 -6.25 -5.14 0.86
N VAL A 49 -4.95 -5.42 0.90
CA VAL A 49 -3.95 -4.46 1.40
C VAL A 49 -3.89 -3.22 0.51
N ILE A 50 -3.91 -3.38 -0.81
CA ILE A 50 -3.94 -2.26 -1.76
C ILE A 50 -5.21 -1.43 -1.59
N ALA A 51 -6.37 -2.07 -1.49
CA ALA A 51 -7.64 -1.40 -1.27
C ALA A 51 -7.68 -0.64 0.07
N SER A 52 -7.17 -1.25 1.15
CA SER A 52 -7.05 -0.62 2.46
C SER A 52 -6.10 0.57 2.43
N GLY A 53 -4.94 0.43 1.79
CA GLY A 53 -3.96 1.50 1.61
C GLY A 53 -4.55 2.67 0.82
N ARG A 54 -5.24 2.39 -0.29
CA ARG A 54 -5.93 3.41 -1.08
C ARG A 54 -7.01 4.13 -0.27
N ALA A 55 -7.83 3.40 0.48
CA ALA A 55 -8.88 3.99 1.32
C ALA A 55 -8.30 4.92 2.40
N ARG A 56 -7.19 4.54 3.03
CA ARG A 56 -6.48 5.39 3.99
C ARG A 56 -5.86 6.62 3.33
N LEU A 57 -5.26 6.45 2.16
CA LEU A 57 -4.72 7.55 1.39
C LEU A 57 -5.82 8.54 1.00
N SER A 58 -6.97 8.07 0.52
CA SER A 58 -8.15 8.89 0.27
C SER A 58 -8.62 9.61 1.54
N ALA A 59 -8.73 8.91 2.67
CA ALA A 59 -9.14 9.51 3.93
C ALA A 59 -8.16 10.58 4.45
N HIS A 60 -6.85 10.41 4.21
CA HIS A 60 -5.83 11.39 4.62
C HIS A 60 -5.67 12.54 3.64
N LEU A 61 -5.85 12.30 2.33
CA LEU A 61 -5.79 13.33 1.29
C LEU A 61 -7.12 14.07 1.10
N GLY A 62 -8.19 13.62 1.76
CA GLY A 62 -9.53 14.22 1.68
C GLY A 62 -10.18 14.05 0.30
N LEU A 63 -9.82 12.99 -0.44
CA LEU A 63 -10.28 12.67 -1.79
C LEU A 63 -11.43 11.66 -1.80
#